data_AF-A0A0B6XV83-F1
#
_entry.id   AF-A0A0B6XV83-F1
#
_cell.length_a   1.000
_cell.length_b   1.000
_cell.length_c   1.000
_cell.angle_alpha   90.00
_cell.angle_beta   90.00
_cell.angle_gamma   90.00
#
_symmetry.space_group_name_H-M   'P 1'
#
loop_
_entity.id
_entity.type
_entity.pdbx_description
1 polymer ?
#
loop_
_entity_poly.entity_id
_entity_poly.type
_entity_poly.pdbx_seq_one_letter_code
_entity_poly.pdbx_strand_id
1 'polypeptide(L)'
;SNIFSMQLCGSSFVHTREKPLMEGTLIVGGVIPSLSKTPLFYTPIYKQWYYEVVLTNIHINDQPLDMDCKEYNFDKTIVDSGTTNIRLPKKSV
;
A
#
# COMPACT_ATOMS: atom_id res chain seq x y z
N SER A 1 17.32 14.49 3.15
CA SER A 1 16.92 13.15 3.63
C SER A 1 16.64 12.24 2.45
N ASN A 2 16.99 10.96 2.53
CA ASN A 2 16.70 9.98 1.46
C ASN A 2 15.36 9.28 1.73
N ILE A 3 14.26 10.02 1.59
CA ILE A 3 12.90 9.56 1.83
C ILE A 3 11.94 10.26 0.85
N PHE A 4 10.82 9.63 0.54
CA PHE A 4 9.67 10.29 -0.06
C PHE A 4 8.38 9.76 0.58
N SER A 5 7.28 10.46 0.40
CA SER A 5 5.96 10.02 0.82
C SER A 5 4.90 10.35 -0.23
N MET A 6 3.87 9.50 -0.31
CA MET A 6 2.80 9.62 -1.31
C MET A 6 1.44 9.62 -0.63
N GLN A 7 0.59 10.55 -1.04
CA GLN A 7 -0.84 10.56 -0.77
C GLN A 7 -1.54 10.38 -2.11
N LEU A 8 -2.25 9.26 -2.30
CA LEU A 8 -3.03 8.98 -3.52
C LEU A 8 -4.51 9.19 -3.21
N CYS A 9 -5.14 10.17 -3.84
CA CYS A 9 -6.52 10.59 -3.61
C CYS A 9 -7.43 10.09 -4.74
N GLY A 10 -7.86 8.83 -4.67
CA GLY A 10 -8.85 8.29 -5.61
C GLY A 10 -10.24 8.91 -5.39
N SER A 11 -10.94 9.27 -6.47
CA SER A 11 -12.35 9.66 -6.41
C SER A 11 -13.27 8.48 -6.74
N SER A 12 -14.46 8.45 -6.14
CA SER A 12 -15.47 7.41 -6.43
C SER A 12 -16.26 7.66 -7.74
N PHE A 13 -15.98 8.76 -8.45
CA PHE A 13 -16.69 9.14 -9.66
C PHE A 13 -15.88 8.84 -10.91
N VAL A 14 -16.57 8.52 -12.01
CA VAL A 14 -15.94 8.41 -13.34
C VAL A 14 -15.47 9.80 -13.74
N HIS A 15 -14.15 9.99 -13.78
CA HIS A 15 -13.56 11.24 -14.24
C HIS A 15 -13.86 11.43 -15.73
N THR A 16 -14.70 12.41 -16.06
CA THR A 16 -14.79 12.91 -17.43
C THR A 16 -13.54 13.75 -17.71
N ARG A 17 -12.97 13.63 -18.91
CA ARG A 17 -11.69 14.24 -19.31
C ARG A 17 -11.65 15.78 -19.24
N GLU A 18 -12.72 16.43 -18.82
CA GLU A 18 -12.93 17.87 -18.94
C GLU A 18 -12.25 18.69 -17.82
N LYS A 19 -11.84 18.07 -16.70
CA LYS A 19 -11.09 18.77 -15.64
C LYS A 19 -9.99 17.89 -15.04
N PRO A 20 -8.71 18.33 -15.06
CA PRO A 20 -7.67 17.67 -14.30
C PRO A 20 -7.96 17.88 -12.81
N LEU A 21 -8.16 16.79 -12.07
CA LEU A 21 -8.26 16.83 -10.62
C LEU A 21 -6.84 16.68 -10.05
N MET A 22 -6.54 17.46 -9.00
CA MET A 22 -5.34 17.21 -8.20
C MET A 22 -5.57 15.93 -7.38
N GLU A 23 -5.01 14.82 -7.84
CA GLU A 23 -5.32 13.46 -7.36
C GLU A 23 -4.34 12.93 -6.31
N GLY A 24 -3.53 13.80 -5.69
CA GLY A 24 -2.59 13.40 -4.67
C GLY A 24 -1.39 14.32 -4.48
N THR A 25 -0.47 13.89 -3.61
CA THR A 25 0.78 14.59 -3.30
C THR A 25 1.94 13.61 -3.27
N LEU A 26 3.03 13.93 -3.98
CA LEU A 26 4.34 13.28 -3.81
C LEU A 26 5.29 14.27 -3.13
N ILE A 27 5.79 13.91 -1.94
CA ILE A 27 6.75 14.73 -1.19
C ILE A 27 8.11 14.05 -1.30
N VAL A 28 9.10 14.77 -1.84
CA VAL A 28 10.48 14.31 -1.91
C VAL A 28 11.27 14.92 -0.76
N GLY A 29 12.04 14.11 -0.05
CA GLY A 29 12.91 14.53 1.05
C GLY A 29 12.22 14.65 2.40
N GLY A 30 10.94 14.31 2.52
CA GLY A 30 10.18 14.50 3.76
C GLY A 30 8.87 13.73 3.86
N VAL A 31 8.24 13.92 5.02
CA VAL A 31 6.86 13.51 5.33
C VAL A 31 6.15 14.75 5.88
N ILE A 32 4.91 15.00 5.46
CA ILE A 32 4.07 16.07 6.00
C ILE A 32 3.01 15.42 6.89
N PRO A 33 3.14 15.46 8.24
CA PRO A 33 2.23 14.75 9.14
C PRO A 33 0.77 15.18 9.01
N SER A 34 0.52 16.45 8.66
CA SER A 34 -0.84 16.98 8.47
C SER A 34 -1.61 16.35 7.31
N LEU A 35 -0.95 15.60 6.42
CA LEU A 35 -1.62 14.81 5.37
C LEU A 35 -2.18 13.48 5.90
N SER A 36 -1.78 13.04 7.09
CA SER A 36 -2.33 11.85 7.75
C SER A 36 -3.37 12.25 8.80
N LYS A 37 -4.52 11.54 8.82
CA LYS A 37 -5.53 11.69 9.87
C LYS A 37 -5.21 10.87 11.14
N THR A 38 -4.28 9.93 11.02
CA THR A 38 -3.92 8.97 12.07
C THR A 38 -2.41 8.97 12.31
N PRO A 39 -1.93 8.44 13.45
CA PRO A 39 -0.50 8.22 13.66
C PRO A 39 0.13 7.38 12.54
N LEU A 40 1.40 7.66 12.26
CA LEU A 40 2.18 6.87 11.32
C LEU A 40 2.76 5.64 12.02
N PHE A 41 2.56 4.48 11.41
CA PHE A 41 3.19 3.23 11.81
C PHE A 41 4.18 2.80 10.72
N TYR A 42 5.30 2.24 11.13
CA TYR A 42 6.37 1.83 10.23
C TYR A 42 6.47 0.31 10.20
N THR A 43 6.67 -0.24 9.00
CA THR A 43 7.06 -1.64 8.81
C THR A 43 8.45 -1.67 8.16
N PRO A 44 9.34 -2.61 8.53
CA PRO A 44 10.64 -2.73 7.89
C PRO A 44 10.52 -3.06 6.40
N ILE A 45 11.44 -2.52 5.60
CA ILE A 45 11.70 -3.02 4.24
C ILE A 45 12.47 -4.34 4.38
N TYR A 46 11.88 -5.45 3.93
CA TYR A 46 12.46 -6.78 4.09
C TYR A 46 13.75 -6.95 3.26
N LYS A 47 13.73 -6.47 2.02
CA LYS A 47 14.88 -6.45 1.11
C LYS A 47 14.84 -5.20 0.23
N GLN A 48 16.00 -4.65 -0.12
CA GLN A 48 16.11 -3.44 -0.93
C GLN A 48 16.15 -3.77 -2.44
N TRP A 49 14.98 -3.93 -3.03
CA TRP A 49 14.80 -4.21 -4.47
C TRP A 49 13.42 -3.69 -4.90
N TYR A 50 12.36 -4.26 -4.34
CA TYR A 50 11.04 -3.65 -4.23
C TYR A 50 10.86 -2.99 -2.86
N TYR A 51 9.78 -2.24 -2.67
CA TYR A 51 9.27 -1.91 -1.33
C TYR A 51 8.60 -3.15 -0.73
N GLU A 52 9.41 -4.17 -0.49
CA GLU A 52 8.98 -5.46 0.05
C GLU A 52 8.75 -5.37 1.55
N VAL A 53 7.61 -5.89 2.00
CA VAL A 53 7.17 -5.91 3.40
C VAL A 53 6.67 -7.30 3.76
N VAL A 54 6.49 -7.57 5.06
CA VAL A 54 5.99 -8.86 5.55
C VAL A 54 4.60 -8.68 6.16
N LEU A 55 3.61 -9.39 5.63
CA LEU A 55 2.26 -9.51 6.21
C LEU A 55 2.22 -10.63 7.25
N THR A 56 1.65 -10.35 8.42
CA THR A 56 1.53 -11.33 9.51
C THR A 56 0.12 -11.87 9.67
N ASN A 57 -0.91 -11.10 9.27
CA ASN A 57 -2.31 -11.50 9.36
C ASN A 57 -3.18 -10.68 8.39
N ILE A 58 -4.31 -11.24 7.96
CA ILE A 58 -5.33 -10.56 7.16
C ILE A 58 -6.69 -10.83 7.82
N HIS A 59 -7.46 -9.77 8.04
CA HIS A 59 -8.81 -9.84 8.61
C HIS A 59 -9.86 -9.44 7.57
N ILE A 60 -10.97 -10.18 7.51
CA ILE A 60 -12.15 -9.86 6.72
C ILE A 60 -13.33 -9.82 7.69
N ASN A 61 -13.96 -8.65 7.85
CA ASN A 61 -15.03 -8.44 8.83
C ASN A 61 -14.64 -8.91 10.24
N ASP A 62 -13.46 -8.50 10.71
CA ASP A 62 -12.87 -8.87 12.00
C ASP A 62 -12.62 -10.37 12.21
N GLN A 63 -12.72 -11.18 11.14
CA GLN A 63 -12.35 -12.60 11.17
C GLN A 63 -11.00 -12.80 10.48
N PRO A 64 -10.05 -13.48 11.13
CA PRO A 64 -8.79 -13.80 10.49
C PRO A 64 -9.03 -14.76 9.31
N LEU A 65 -8.25 -14.60 8.24
CA LEU A 65 -8.31 -15.50 7.09
C LEU A 65 -7.79 -16.92 7.41
N ASP A 66 -7.18 -17.11 8.58
CA ASP A 66 -6.68 -18.37 9.17
C ASP A 66 -5.84 -19.21 8.18
N MET A 67 -4.77 -18.60 7.68
CA MET A 67 -3.78 -19.24 6.82
C MET A 67 -2.39 -19.09 7.42
N ASP A 68 -1.44 -19.96 7.05
CA ASP A 68 -0.03 -19.72 7.37
C ASP A 68 0.39 -18.38 6.78
N CYS A 69 1.02 -17.53 7.60
CA CYS A 69 1.43 -16.20 7.16
C CYS A 69 2.40 -16.23 5.97
N LYS A 70 3.12 -17.34 5.77
CA LYS A 70 3.95 -17.55 4.58
C LYS A 70 3.14 -17.51 3.29
N GLU A 71 1.89 -17.98 3.32
CA GLU A 71 1.01 -17.95 2.13
C GLU A 71 0.67 -16.52 1.73
N TYR A 72 0.54 -15.58 2.67
CA TYR A 72 0.29 -14.16 2.33
C TYR A 72 1.45 -13.51 1.58
N ASN A 73 2.66 -14.02 1.82
CA ASN A 73 3.92 -13.45 1.33
C ASN A 73 4.53 -14.30 0.22
N PHE A 74 3.77 -15.21 -0.41
CA PHE A 74 4.29 -16.08 -1.47
C PHE A 74 4.15 -15.43 -2.86
N ASP A 75 5.21 -15.21 -3.65
CA ASP A 75 6.63 -15.34 -3.33
C ASP A 75 7.21 -14.08 -2.61
N LYS A 76 6.45 -12.98 -2.58
CA LYS A 76 6.76 -11.72 -1.89
C LYS A 76 5.51 -10.87 -1.69
N THR A 77 5.57 -9.89 -0.80
CA THR A 77 4.57 -8.81 -0.71
C THR A 77 5.23 -7.45 -0.92
N ILE A 78 4.68 -6.63 -1.82
CA ILE A 78 5.25 -5.31 -2.16
C ILE A 78 4.21 -4.20 -2.07
N VAL A 79 4.68 -2.98 -1.85
CA VAL A 79 3.90 -1.75 -2.07
C VAL A 79 4.20 -1.21 -3.47
N ASP A 80 3.18 -1.15 -4.33
CA ASP A 80 3.33 -0.77 -5.73
C ASP A 80 2.22 0.20 -6.19
N SER A 81 2.56 1.49 -6.32
CA SER A 81 1.65 2.51 -6.85
C SER A 81 1.37 2.38 -8.36
N GLY A 82 2.12 1.52 -9.07
CA GLY A 82 1.91 1.21 -10.48
C GLY A 82 0.86 0.13 -10.74
N THR A 83 0.35 -0.54 -9.70
CA THR A 83 -0.69 -1.57 -9.81
C THR A 83 -2.03 -1.06 -9.26
N THR A 84 -3.11 -1.17 -10.04
CA THR A 84 -4.44 -0.69 -9.67
C THR A 84 -5.12 -1.49 -8.55
N ASN A 85 -4.98 -2.82 -8.57
CA ASN A 85 -5.71 -3.72 -7.68
C ASN A 85 -4.83 -4.24 -6.54
N ILE A 86 -5.45 -4.54 -5.40
CA ILE A 86 -4.86 -5.43 -4.41
C ILE A 86 -4.79 -6.83 -5.05
N ARG A 87 -3.57 -7.35 -5.22
CA ARG A 87 -3.32 -8.68 -5.78
C ARG A 87 -2.92 -9.61 -4.65
N LEU A 88 -3.64 -10.72 -4.52
CA LEU A 88 -3.38 -11.76 -3.54
C LEU A 88 -2.77 -12.99 -4.24
N PRO A 89 -1.93 -13.75 -3.54
CA PRO A 89 -1.42 -15.02 -4.05
C PRO A 89 -2.58 -16.01 -4.27
N LYS A 90 -2.42 -16.87 -5.27
CA LYS A 90 -3.26 -18.07 -5.34
C LYS A 90 -2.81 -19.01 -4.24
N LYS A 91 -3.76 -19.57 -3.49
CA LYS A 91 -3.47 -20.60 -2.49
C LYS A 91 -2.70 -21.75 -3.14
N SER A 92 -1.57 -22.11 -2.56
CA SER A 92 -0.81 -23.28 -2.98
C SER A 92 -1.66 -24.53 -2.75
N VAL A 93 -1.87 -25.34 -3.79
CA VAL A 93 -2.60 -26.62 -3.71
C VAL A 93 -1.69 -27.70 -3.13
#